data_AF-A0A7R9TVN1-F1
#
_entry.id   AF-A0A7R9TVN1-F1
#
_cell.length_a   1.000
_cell.length_b   1.000
_cell.length_c   1.000
_cell.angle_alpha   90.00
_cell.angle_beta   90.00
_cell.angle_gamma   90.00
#
_symmetry.space_group_name_H-M   'P 1'
#
loop_
_entity.id
_entity.type
_entity.pdbx_description
1 polymer ?
#
loop_
_entity_poly.entity_id
_entity_poly.type
_entity_poly.pdbx_seq_one_letter_code
_entity_poly.pdbx_strand_id
1 'polypeptide(L)'
;PAGLPPIVLASSSPFRRQVLSHAGVKLAGTVAPAIDERAIRRDTPEELVRALAAAKADAAAAKAADALGRERCEQLAAQGALLVACDQVVVCGAAGGREVLEKPLDEAEARAMIGRYEREPPSTVGSVAVQRLGADD
;
A
#
# COMPACT_ATOMS: atom_id res chain seq x y z
N PRO A 1 -20.71 18.93 -11.23
CA PRO A 1 -20.08 17.86 -10.41
C PRO A 1 -18.72 18.32 -9.90
N ALA A 2 -18.57 18.47 -8.59
CA ALA A 2 -17.25 18.77 -8.02
C ALA A 2 -16.29 17.63 -8.39
N GLY A 3 -15.09 17.97 -8.88
CA GLY A 3 -14.08 17.00 -9.27
C GLY A 3 -13.67 16.09 -8.10
N LEU A 4 -12.97 15.00 -8.39
CA LEU A 4 -12.36 14.16 -7.36
C LEU A 4 -11.46 15.03 -6.44
N PRO A 5 -11.47 14.78 -5.12
CA PRO A 5 -10.53 15.45 -4.22
C PRO A 5 -9.08 15.15 -4.64
N PRO A 6 -8.12 16.04 -4.33
CA PRO A 6 -6.71 15.77 -4.62
C PRO A 6 -6.26 14.44 -3.97
N ILE A 7 -5.54 13.61 -4.71
CA ILE A 7 -5.06 12.31 -4.20
C ILE A 7 -3.55 12.37 -3.97
N VAL A 8 -3.13 12.05 -2.75
CA VAL A 8 -1.73 11.83 -2.37
C VAL A 8 -1.49 10.33 -2.21
N LEU A 9 -0.56 9.78 -2.99
CA LEU A 9 -0.23 8.35 -2.91
C LEU A 9 0.82 8.09 -1.82
N ALA A 10 0.44 7.34 -0.79
CA ALA A 10 1.32 6.84 0.27
C ALA A 10 2.04 5.56 -0.18
N SER A 11 2.87 5.63 -1.23
CA SER A 11 3.64 4.49 -1.71
C SER A 11 4.91 4.88 -2.46
N SER A 12 5.97 4.10 -2.29
CA SER A 12 7.19 4.14 -3.12
C SER A 12 7.09 3.30 -4.40
N SER A 13 6.01 2.54 -4.60
CA SER A 13 5.87 1.62 -5.73
C SER A 13 5.62 2.37 -7.05
N PRO A 14 6.49 2.20 -8.08
CA PRO A 14 6.25 2.79 -9.40
C PRO A 14 4.99 2.20 -10.07
N PHE A 15 4.67 0.92 -9.81
CA PHE A 15 3.50 0.27 -10.37
C PHE A 15 2.18 0.85 -9.83
N ARG A 16 2.11 1.16 -8.52
CA ARG A 16 0.91 1.79 -7.95
C ARG A 16 0.65 3.17 -8.54
N ARG A 17 1.72 3.95 -8.79
CA ARG A 17 1.64 5.22 -9.51
C ARG A 17 1.13 5.03 -10.95
N GLN A 18 1.64 4.02 -11.66
CA GLN A 18 1.19 3.71 -13.02
C GLN A 18 -0.27 3.28 -13.07
N VAL A 19 -0.74 2.45 -12.14
CA VAL A 19 -2.16 2.02 -12.07
C VAL A 19 -3.08 3.23 -11.95
N LEU A 20 -2.79 4.16 -11.03
CA LEU A 20 -3.58 5.38 -10.87
C LEU A 20 -3.51 6.28 -12.10
N SER A 21 -2.32 6.41 -12.71
CA SER A 21 -2.16 7.16 -13.95
C SER A 21 -3.00 6.58 -15.10
N HIS A 22 -3.01 5.25 -15.28
CA HIS A 22 -3.83 4.59 -16.30
C HIS A 22 -5.33 4.75 -16.03
N ALA A 23 -5.72 4.87 -14.76
CA ALA A 23 -7.10 5.19 -14.35
C ALA A 23 -7.46 6.68 -14.53
N GLY A 24 -6.57 7.51 -15.09
CA GLY A 24 -6.82 8.95 -15.29
C GLY A 24 -6.68 9.79 -14.02
N VAL A 25 -6.13 9.22 -12.94
CA VAL A 25 -5.93 9.93 -11.68
C VAL A 25 -4.62 10.71 -11.71
N LYS A 26 -4.73 12.04 -11.72
CA LYS A 26 -3.58 12.94 -11.53
C LYS A 26 -3.28 13.07 -10.03
N LEU A 27 -2.16 12.49 -9.60
CA LEU A 27 -1.70 12.61 -8.21
C LEU A 27 -1.29 14.05 -7.88
N ALA A 28 -1.72 14.51 -6.71
CA ALA A 28 -1.33 15.81 -6.15
C ALA A 28 0.04 15.75 -5.45
N GLY A 29 0.47 14.55 -5.04
CA GLY A 29 1.77 14.27 -4.44
C GLY A 29 1.97 12.78 -4.18
N THR A 30 3.17 12.40 -3.77
CA THR A 30 3.48 11.06 -3.28
C THR A 30 4.30 11.15 -2.01
N VAL A 31 3.99 10.32 -1.03
CA VAL A 31 4.74 10.21 0.23
C VAL A 31 5.17 8.76 0.38
N ALA A 32 6.46 8.51 0.61
CA ALA A 32 6.94 7.15 0.86
C ALA A 32 6.70 6.81 2.33
N PRO A 33 5.86 5.80 2.64
CA PRO A 33 5.73 5.33 4.02
C PRO A 33 7.04 4.69 4.46
N ALA A 34 7.38 4.83 5.74
CA ALA A 34 8.52 4.14 6.34
C ALA A 34 8.03 3.31 7.52
N ILE A 35 7.77 2.04 7.26
CA ILE A 35 7.40 1.06 8.26
C ILE A 35 8.29 -0.17 8.13
N ASP A 36 8.49 -0.88 9.24
CA ASP A 36 9.01 -2.24 9.21
C ASP A 36 7.84 -3.20 8.98
N GLU A 37 7.61 -3.57 7.72
CA GLU A 37 6.52 -4.48 7.33
C GLU A 37 6.63 -5.86 8.01
N ARG A 38 7.84 -6.28 8.39
CA ARG A 38 8.08 -7.58 9.03
C ARG A 38 7.64 -7.62 10.49
N ALA A 39 7.58 -6.47 11.15
CA ALA A 39 7.09 -6.35 12.52
C ALA A 39 5.56 -6.51 12.62
N ILE A 40 4.85 -6.38 11.50
CA ILE A 40 3.38 -6.51 11.44
C ILE A 40 3.04 -7.91 10.96
N ARG A 41 2.41 -8.68 11.86
CA ARG A 41 1.94 -10.06 11.61
C ARG A 41 0.49 -10.21 12.03
N ARG A 42 -0.26 -11.00 11.27
CA ARG A 42 -1.67 -11.33 11.52
C ARG A 42 -1.91 -12.78 11.12
N ASP A 43 -2.97 -13.37 11.68
CA ASP A 43 -3.29 -14.78 11.49
C ASP A 43 -3.78 -15.06 10.07
N THR A 44 -4.43 -14.08 9.43
CA THR A 44 -4.93 -14.19 8.07
C THR A 44 -4.26 -13.20 7.11
N PRO A 45 -4.06 -13.56 5.83
CA PRO A 45 -3.58 -12.63 4.80
C PRO A 45 -4.45 -11.36 4.69
N GLU A 46 -5.76 -11.51 4.82
CA GLU A 46 -6.74 -10.43 4.73
C GLU A 46 -6.60 -9.43 5.89
N GLU A 47 -6.29 -9.88 7.10
CA GLU A 47 -5.95 -9.00 8.22
C GLU A 47 -4.57 -8.38 8.08
N LEU A 48 -3.59 -9.15 7.58
CA LEU A 48 -2.23 -8.69 7.37
C LEU A 48 -2.19 -7.49 6.43
N VAL A 49 -2.79 -7.60 5.25
CA VAL A 49 -2.79 -6.50 4.26
C VAL A 49 -3.59 -5.29 4.72
N ARG A 50 -4.66 -5.50 5.51
CA ARG A 50 -5.41 -4.38 6.13
C ARG A 50 -4.54 -3.64 7.14
N ALA A 51 -3.85 -4.36 8.02
CA ALA A 51 -2.95 -3.78 9.01
C ALA A 51 -1.75 -3.05 8.36
N LEU A 52 -1.15 -3.65 7.32
CA LEU A 52 -0.05 -3.04 6.57
C LEU A 52 -0.49 -1.78 5.83
N ALA A 53 -1.65 -1.80 5.17
CA ALA A 53 -2.18 -0.63 4.48
C ALA A 53 -2.46 0.52 5.44
N ALA A 54 -3.07 0.24 6.61
CA ALA A 54 -3.31 1.23 7.66
C ALA A 54 -1.99 1.81 8.19
N ALA A 55 -1.05 0.96 8.61
CA ALA A 55 0.25 1.41 9.11
C ALA A 55 1.04 2.25 8.08
N LYS A 56 0.93 1.93 6.79
CA LYS A 56 1.50 2.75 5.71
C LYS A 56 0.83 4.11 5.61
N ALA A 57 -0.49 4.19 5.76
CA ALA A 57 -1.23 5.44 5.76
C ALA A 57 -0.78 6.33 6.93
N ASP A 58 -0.73 5.77 8.14
CA ASP A 58 -0.31 6.48 9.36
C ASP A 58 1.12 7.00 9.24
N ALA A 59 2.06 6.14 8.83
CA ALA A 59 3.46 6.51 8.65
C ALA A 59 3.66 7.56 7.55
N ALA A 60 2.84 7.53 6.49
CA ALA A 60 2.88 8.54 5.44
C ALA A 60 2.24 9.86 5.90
N ALA A 61 1.16 9.83 6.67
CA ALA A 61 0.54 11.03 7.24
C ALA A 61 1.51 11.78 8.15
N ALA A 62 2.20 11.07 9.06
CA ALA A 62 3.21 11.63 9.93
C ALA A 62 4.37 12.30 9.18
N LYS A 63 4.64 11.90 7.93
CA LYS A 63 5.72 12.43 7.08
C LYS A 63 5.24 13.40 6.01
N ALA A 64 3.93 13.61 5.86
CA ALA A 64 3.39 14.31 4.70
C ALA A 64 3.86 15.77 4.63
N ALA A 65 3.92 16.46 5.78
CA ALA A 65 4.39 17.83 5.86
C ALA A 65 5.85 17.99 5.39
N ASP A 66 6.72 17.04 5.75
CA ASP A 66 8.12 17.06 5.34
C ASP A 66 8.30 16.64 3.88
N ALA A 67 7.56 15.61 3.43
CA ALA A 67 7.67 15.07 2.08
C ALA A 67 7.06 15.97 1.00
N LEU A 68 5.98 16.70 1.32
CA LEU A 68 5.28 17.59 0.38
C LEU A 68 5.69 19.07 0.55
N GLY A 69 6.31 19.41 1.68
CA GLY A 69 6.45 20.79 2.17
C GLY A 69 5.21 21.23 2.96
N ARG A 70 5.41 21.88 4.12
CA ARG A 70 4.35 22.25 5.07
C ARG A 70 3.21 23.02 4.41
N GLU A 71 3.52 24.10 3.71
CA GLU A 71 2.53 24.96 3.03
C GLU A 71 1.69 24.16 2.02
N ARG A 72 2.33 23.33 1.19
CA ARG A 72 1.62 22.49 0.21
C ARG A 72 0.77 21.42 0.90
N CYS A 73 1.26 20.82 1.97
CA CYS A 73 0.53 19.83 2.75
C CYS A 73 -0.74 20.45 3.36
N GLU A 74 -0.63 21.62 3.98
CA GLU A 74 -1.75 22.38 4.54
C GLU A 74 -2.76 22.79 3.45
N GLN A 75 -2.27 23.26 2.30
CA GLN A 75 -3.12 23.61 1.16
C GLN A 75 -3.91 22.40 0.65
N LEU A 76 -3.27 21.24 0.52
CA LEU A 76 -3.94 20.00 0.10
C LEU A 76 -4.95 19.52 1.14
N ALA A 77 -4.60 19.58 2.44
CA ALA A 77 -5.50 19.23 3.53
C ALA A 77 -6.76 20.12 3.52
N ALA A 78 -6.61 21.44 3.36
CA ALA A 78 -7.73 22.38 3.25
C ALA A 78 -8.64 22.13 2.04
N GLN A 79 -8.11 21.51 0.98
CA GLN A 79 -8.89 21.06 -0.19
C GLN A 79 -9.57 19.70 0.02
N GLY A 80 -9.43 19.09 1.20
CA GLY A 80 -9.95 17.76 1.50
C GLY A 80 -9.20 16.65 0.77
N ALA A 81 -7.88 16.80 0.55
CA ALA A 81 -7.08 15.78 -0.10
C ALA A 81 -7.15 14.43 0.63
N LEU A 82 -7.11 13.35 -0.14
CA LEU A 82 -7.09 11.98 0.35
C LEU A 82 -5.67 11.42 0.29
N LEU A 83 -5.21 10.87 1.40
CA LEU A 83 -4.01 10.05 1.46
C LEU A 83 -4.39 8.59 1.24
N VAL A 84 -3.80 7.95 0.22
CA VAL A 84 -4.14 6.58 -0.18
C VAL A 84 -2.92 5.69 -0.04
N ALA A 85 -2.98 4.70 0.86
CA ALA A 85 -1.97 3.66 1.02
C ALA A 85 -2.53 2.31 0.55
N CYS A 86 -1.65 1.43 0.08
CA CYS A 86 -2.05 0.09 -0.33
C CYS A 86 -1.02 -0.94 0.11
N ASP A 87 -1.50 -2.14 0.39
CA ASP A 87 -0.67 -3.33 0.55
C ASP A 87 -1.21 -4.51 -0.24
N GLN A 88 -0.31 -5.41 -0.65
CA GLN A 88 -0.66 -6.62 -1.39
C GLN A 88 0.38 -7.70 -1.11
N VAL A 89 -0.10 -8.90 -0.82
CA VAL A 89 0.71 -10.12 -0.69
C VAL A 89 0.29 -11.16 -1.70
N VAL A 90 1.21 -12.07 -2.02
CA VAL A 90 0.92 -13.31 -2.76
C VAL A 90 0.58 -14.39 -1.75
N VAL A 91 -0.41 -15.22 -2.06
CA VAL A 91 -0.75 -16.40 -1.27
C VAL A 91 -0.75 -17.65 -2.15
N CYS A 92 -0.22 -18.75 -1.60
CA CYS A 92 -0.21 -20.07 -2.25
C CYS A 92 -0.77 -21.14 -1.29
N GLY A 93 -1.33 -22.22 -1.84
CA GLY A 93 -1.86 -23.35 -1.09
C GLY A 93 -3.39 -23.52 -1.21
N ALA A 94 -3.88 -24.70 -0.82
CA ALA A 94 -5.31 -25.05 -0.88
C ALA A 94 -6.13 -24.45 0.27
N ALA A 95 -7.46 -24.48 0.14
CA ALA A 95 -8.40 -23.99 1.16
C ALA A 95 -8.22 -24.76 2.49
N GLY A 96 -7.51 -24.14 3.44
CA GLY A 96 -7.13 -24.72 4.73
C GLY A 96 -5.64 -24.53 5.11
N GLY A 97 -4.79 -24.16 4.14
CA GLY A 97 -3.35 -23.95 4.33
C GLY A 97 -2.77 -22.88 3.41
N ARG A 98 -3.46 -21.74 3.26
CA ARG A 98 -2.97 -20.60 2.46
C ARG A 98 -1.80 -19.94 3.19
N GLU A 99 -0.64 -19.95 2.56
CA GLU A 99 0.59 -19.33 3.06
C GLU A 99 0.85 -18.01 2.35
N VAL A 100 1.24 -16.99 3.10
CA VAL A 100 1.72 -15.72 2.55
C VAL A 100 3.15 -15.91 2.02
N LEU A 101 3.36 -15.65 0.73
CA LEU A 101 4.69 -15.59 0.14
C LEU A 101 5.20 -14.15 0.19
N GLU A 102 6.20 -13.91 1.05
CA GLU A 102 6.92 -12.64 1.08
C GLU A 102 7.87 -12.51 -0.13
N LYS A 103 8.55 -11.37 -0.24
CA LYS A 103 9.59 -11.20 -1.26
C LYS A 103 10.73 -12.19 -0.96
N PRO A 104 11.21 -12.95 -1.96
CA PRO A 104 12.32 -13.86 -1.76
C PRO A 104 13.57 -13.07 -1.35
N LEU A 105 14.33 -13.62 -0.42
CA LEU A 105 15.60 -13.09 0.06
C LEU A 105 16.71 -13.27 -0.99
N ASP A 106 16.61 -14.33 -1.80
CA ASP A 106 17.59 -14.68 -2.82
C ASP A 106 16.98 -15.41 -4.04
N GLU A 107 17.83 -15.68 -5.03
CA GLU A 107 17.47 -16.32 -6.29
C GLU A 107 17.02 -17.79 -6.12
N ALA A 108 17.56 -18.49 -5.12
CA ALA A 108 17.21 -19.88 -4.83
C ALA A 108 15.80 -19.96 -4.25
N GLU A 109 15.47 -19.08 -3.30
CA GLU A 109 14.13 -18.94 -2.74
C GLU A 109 13.12 -18.50 -3.80
N ALA A 110 13.48 -17.55 -4.68
CA ALA A 110 12.62 -17.14 -5.79
C ALA A 110 12.27 -18.32 -6.72
N ARG A 111 13.26 -19.16 -7.08
CA ARG A 111 13.03 -20.38 -7.86
C ARG A 111 12.12 -21.37 -7.14
N ALA A 112 12.33 -21.58 -5.85
CA ALA A 112 11.50 -22.47 -5.04
C ALA A 112 10.04 -21.98 -5.01
N MET A 113 9.82 -20.67 -4.77
CA MET A 113 8.50 -20.05 -4.81
C MET A 113 7.81 -20.22 -6.17
N ILE A 114 8.50 -19.90 -7.26
CA ILE A 114 7.93 -20.01 -8.62
C ILE A 114 7.61 -21.48 -8.96
N GLY A 115 8.46 -22.42 -8.54
CA GLY A 115 8.21 -23.85 -8.74
C GLY A 115 7.01 -24.41 -7.97
N ARG A 116 6.49 -23.69 -6.97
CA ARG A 116 5.23 -24.04 -6.28
C ARG A 116 4.01 -23.68 -7.11
N TYR A 117 4.07 -22.63 -7.94
CA TYR A 117 2.92 -22.09 -8.66
C TYR A 117 2.24 -23.08 -9.62
N GLU A 118 2.98 -24.09 -10.09
CA GLU A 118 2.43 -25.16 -10.94
C GLU A 118 1.45 -26.06 -10.18
N ARG A 119 1.73 -26.36 -8.91
CA ARG A 119 0.95 -27.29 -8.07
C ARG A 119 -0.02 -26.55 -7.15
N GLU A 120 0.36 -25.35 -6.73
CA GLU A 120 -0.36 -24.47 -5.83
C GLU A 120 -0.52 -23.12 -6.53
N PRO A 121 -1.56 -22.94 -7.37
CA PRO A 121 -1.74 -21.70 -8.11
C PRO A 121 -1.77 -20.48 -7.18
N PRO A 122 -0.93 -19.46 -7.44
CA PRO A 122 -0.88 -18.28 -6.60
C PRO A 122 -2.14 -17.43 -6.80
N SER A 123 -2.53 -16.74 -5.75
CA SER A 123 -3.46 -15.60 -5.83
C SER A 123 -2.90 -14.42 -5.05
N THR A 124 -3.55 -13.27 -5.14
CA THR A 124 -3.15 -12.09 -4.37
C THR A 124 -4.27 -11.69 -3.43
N VAL A 125 -3.86 -11.22 -2.25
CA VAL A 125 -4.75 -10.53 -1.31
C VAL A 125 -4.19 -9.12 -1.17
N GLY A 126 -5.06 -8.12 -1.25
CA GLY A 126 -4.66 -6.73 -1.15
C GLY A 126 -5.68 -5.90 -0.39
N SER A 127 -5.20 -4.79 0.18
CA SER A 127 -6.03 -3.81 0.86
C SER A 127 -5.60 -2.40 0.53
N VAL A 128 -6.53 -1.47 0.64
CA VAL A 128 -6.31 -0.03 0.51
C VAL A 128 -6.79 0.65 1.78
N ALA A 129 -5.99 1.58 2.29
CA ALA A 129 -6.36 2.49 3.37
C ALA A 129 -6.49 3.90 2.79
N VAL A 130 -7.57 4.58 3.15
CA VAL A 130 -7.87 5.95 2.70
C VAL A 130 -8.21 6.79 3.91
N GLN A 131 -7.50 7.90 4.07
CA GLN A 131 -7.78 8.89 5.12
C GLN A 131 -7.66 10.31 4.55
N ARG A 132 -8.23 11.28 5.26
CA ARG A 132 -8.01 12.69 4.93
C ARG A 132 -6.58 13.08 5.28
N LEU A 133 -5.93 13.82 4.38
CA LEU A 133 -4.63 14.41 4.66
C LEU A 133 -4.78 15.46 5.78
N GLY A 134 -3.95 15.37 6.83
CA GLY A 134 -3.98 16.32 7.95
C GLY A 134 -5.15 16.14 8.92
N ALA A 135 -5.85 14.99 8.88
CA ALA A 135 -6.70 14.61 9.99
C ALA A 135 -5.81 14.17 11.16
N ASP A 136 -5.96 14.85 12.31
CA ASP A 136 -5.56 14.28 13.59
C ASP A 136 -6.66 13.28 14.02
N ASP A 137 -6.27 12.16 14.62
CA ASP A 137 -7.20 11.13 15.14
C ASP A 137 -8.24 11.71 16.14
#